data_AF-A0A972MX10-F1
#
_entry.id   AF-A0A972MX10-F1
#
_cell.length_a   1.000
_cell.length_b   1.000
_cell.length_c   1.000
_cell.angle_alpha   90.00
_cell.angle_beta   90.00
_cell.angle_gamma   90.00
#
_symmetry.space_group_name_H-M   'P 1'
#
loop_
_entity.id
_entity.type
_entity.pdbx_description
1 polymer ?
#
loop_
_entity_poly.entity_id
_entity_poly.type
_entity_poly.pdbx_seq_one_letter_code
_entity_poly.pdbx_strand_id
1 'polypeptide(L)'
;NLALTEIQEYTPESHGSVSYRLHLYINTAKLSFDRPIDEIVLGTGVGDFPKDYTQYVGENAPFKLEANTSGHSHPHNMFLYQLGALGLLGVLSFIALAWAALVGIFRNHDEYGFIRWAFLIYVVLINLTDSLMLAHASSILIISFSALLFTELRNRSDDVKEVP
;
A
#
# COMPACT_ATOMS: atom_id res chain seq x y z
N ASN A 1 -13.23 23.84 -1.03
CA ASN A 1 -13.66 24.25 -2.37
C ASN A 1 -12.62 23.97 -3.44
N LEU A 2 -11.36 24.40 -3.32
CA LEU A 2 -10.34 24.19 -4.38
C LEU A 2 -10.18 22.72 -4.83
N ALA A 3 -10.03 21.77 -3.90
CA ALA A 3 -9.90 20.35 -4.26
C ALA A 3 -11.16 19.77 -4.95
N LEU A 4 -12.35 20.29 -4.62
CA LEU A 4 -13.61 19.87 -5.22
C LEU A 4 -13.71 20.39 -6.66
N THR A 5 -13.27 21.63 -6.87
CA THR A 5 -13.13 22.24 -8.20
C THR A 5 -12.11 21.49 -9.06
N GLU A 6 -10.93 21.16 -8.51
CA GLU A 6 -9.91 20.38 -9.24
C GLU A 6 -10.43 19.01 -9.72
N ILE A 7 -11.33 18.36 -8.95
CA ILE A 7 -11.94 17.08 -9.35
C ILE A 7 -13.04 17.29 -10.40
N GLN A 8 -13.91 18.29 -10.21
CA GLN A 8 -15.05 18.53 -11.10
C GLN A 8 -14.63 19.02 -12.48
N GLU A 9 -13.55 19.80 -12.54
CA GLU A 9 -12.98 20.36 -13.76
C GLU A 9 -11.80 19.53 -14.28
N TYR A 10 -11.63 18.31 -13.78
CA TYR A 10 -10.50 17.46 -14.12
C TYR A 10 -10.44 17.17 -15.63
N THR A 11 -9.29 17.47 -16.20
CA THR A 11 -8.89 17.18 -17.58
C THR A 11 -7.49 16.56 -17.61
N PRO A 12 -7.11 15.87 -18.71
CA PRO A 12 -5.75 15.36 -18.91
C PRO A 12 -4.64 16.41 -18.73
N GLU A 13 -4.95 17.68 -19.02
CA GLU A 13 -4.06 18.83 -18.95
C GLU A 13 -4.16 19.56 -17.60
N SER A 14 -4.95 19.03 -16.66
CA SER A 14 -5.16 19.68 -15.38
C SER A 14 -3.89 19.71 -14.55
N HIS A 15 -3.60 20.89 -14.02
CA HIS A 15 -2.50 21.14 -13.10
C HIS A 15 -3.04 21.33 -11.69
N GLY A 16 -2.31 20.85 -10.69
CA GLY A 16 -2.75 20.90 -9.29
C GLY A 16 -2.34 19.64 -8.53
N SER A 17 -2.39 19.72 -7.20
CA SER A 17 -1.94 18.61 -6.35
C SER A 17 -2.89 17.41 -6.37
N VAL A 18 -4.20 17.63 -6.63
CA VAL A 18 -5.17 16.55 -6.77
C VAL A 18 -5.05 15.92 -8.15
N SER A 19 -4.97 16.75 -9.20
CA SER A 19 -4.79 16.29 -10.59
C SER A 19 -3.51 15.48 -10.76
N TYR A 20 -2.40 15.89 -10.14
CA TYR A 20 -1.14 15.14 -10.16
C TYR A 20 -1.29 13.73 -9.55
N ARG A 21 -1.95 13.61 -8.39
CA ARG A 21 -2.25 12.30 -7.78
C ARG A 21 -3.15 11.46 -8.67
N LEU A 22 -4.16 12.06 -9.30
CA LEU A 22 -5.04 11.33 -10.21
C LEU A 22 -4.28 10.81 -11.44
N HIS A 23 -3.35 11.59 -11.99
CA HIS A 23 -2.45 11.14 -13.05
C HIS A 23 -1.59 9.95 -12.60
N LEU A 24 -0.97 10.03 -11.42
CA LEU A 24 -0.20 8.92 -10.87
C LEU A 24 -1.06 7.65 -10.71
N TYR A 25 -2.29 7.81 -10.22
CA TYR A 25 -3.20 6.69 -9.99
C TYR A 25 -3.61 6.02 -11.31
N ILE A 26 -4.05 6.82 -12.29
CA ILE A 26 -4.49 6.32 -13.58
C ILE A 26 -3.32 5.71 -14.36
N ASN A 27 -2.16 6.39 -14.39
CA ASN A 27 -0.97 5.87 -15.07
C ASN A 27 -0.53 4.54 -14.47
N THR A 28 -0.52 4.42 -13.14
CA THR A 28 -0.13 3.14 -12.49
C THR A 28 -1.17 2.05 -12.73
N ALA A 29 -2.46 2.37 -12.70
CA ALA A 29 -3.51 1.40 -13.01
C ALA A 29 -3.38 0.90 -14.45
N LYS A 30 -3.21 1.81 -15.43
CA LYS A 30 -3.05 1.40 -16.83
C LYS A 30 -1.75 0.65 -17.06
N LEU A 31 -0.63 1.10 -16.50
CA LEU A 31 0.63 0.35 -16.49
C LEU A 31 0.41 -1.10 -16.05
N SER A 32 -0.36 -1.29 -14.97
CA SER A 32 -0.58 -2.61 -14.37
C SER A 32 -1.52 -3.51 -15.18
N PHE A 33 -2.39 -2.95 -16.03
CA PHE A 33 -3.41 -3.71 -16.75
C PHE A 33 -3.21 -3.76 -18.28
N ASP A 34 -2.39 -2.89 -18.86
CA ASP A 34 -2.05 -2.89 -20.28
C ASP A 34 -1.01 -3.97 -20.64
N ARG A 35 -0.65 -4.82 -19.68
CA ARG A 35 0.46 -5.78 -19.74
C ARG A 35 0.04 -7.22 -20.04
N PRO A 36 1.00 -8.08 -20.41
CA PRO A 36 0.81 -9.53 -20.40
C PRO A 36 0.33 -10.04 -19.03
N ILE A 37 -0.47 -11.10 -19.03
CA ILE A 37 -1.17 -11.58 -17.83
C ILE A 37 -0.22 -12.03 -16.70
N ASP A 38 0.95 -12.54 -17.04
CA ASP A 38 2.00 -12.91 -16.10
C ASP A 38 2.53 -11.69 -15.34
N GLU A 39 2.75 -10.56 -16.02
CA GLU A 39 3.13 -9.30 -15.39
C GLU A 39 1.98 -8.67 -14.60
N ILE A 40 0.71 -8.82 -15.01
CA ILE A 40 -0.44 -8.38 -14.20
C ILE A 40 -0.47 -9.14 -12.85
N VAL A 41 -0.13 -10.43 -12.87
CA VAL A 41 -0.18 -11.29 -11.68
C VAL A 41 1.02 -11.07 -10.77
N LEU A 42 2.23 -10.93 -11.32
CA LEU A 42 3.49 -10.87 -10.59
C LEU A 42 4.05 -9.44 -10.39
N GLY A 43 3.59 -8.48 -11.19
CA GLY A 43 4.16 -7.13 -11.25
C GLY A 43 5.54 -7.12 -11.90
N THR A 44 6.18 -5.95 -11.92
CA THR A 44 7.53 -5.77 -12.49
C THR A 44 8.66 -5.86 -11.49
N GLY A 45 8.37 -6.05 -10.21
CA GLY A 45 9.33 -6.04 -9.12
C GLY A 45 9.54 -4.65 -8.54
N VAL A 46 9.68 -4.59 -7.21
CA VAL A 46 9.88 -3.36 -6.42
C VAL A 46 11.06 -2.52 -6.92
N GLY A 47 12.16 -3.18 -7.33
CA GLY A 47 13.38 -2.50 -7.80
C GLY A 47 13.27 -1.92 -9.21
N ASP A 48 12.56 -2.61 -10.11
CA ASP A 48 12.44 -2.21 -11.51
C ASP A 48 11.25 -1.26 -11.75
N PHE A 49 10.26 -1.27 -10.86
CA PHE A 49 9.04 -0.45 -10.96
C PHE A 49 9.30 1.04 -11.27
N PRO A 50 10.23 1.77 -10.62
CA PRO A 50 10.47 3.18 -10.92
C PRO A 50 10.89 3.46 -12.38
N LYS A 51 11.79 2.63 -12.91
CA LYS A 51 12.29 2.73 -14.28
C LYS A 51 11.17 2.42 -15.26
N ASP A 52 10.49 1.33 -14.98
CA ASP A 52 9.40 0.79 -15.77
C ASP A 52 8.19 1.75 -15.86
N TYR A 53 7.81 2.33 -14.72
CA TYR A 53 6.79 3.38 -14.63
C TYR A 53 7.19 4.61 -15.45
N THR A 54 8.44 5.07 -15.34
CA THR A 54 8.92 6.25 -16.08
C THR A 54 8.92 6.00 -17.59
N GLN A 55 9.33 4.80 -18.02
CA GLN A 55 9.31 4.40 -19.43
C GLN A 55 7.88 4.39 -19.97
N TYR A 56 6.95 3.73 -19.28
CA TYR A 56 5.55 3.69 -19.68
C TYR A 56 4.93 5.10 -19.73
N VAL A 57 5.25 5.97 -18.75
CA VAL A 57 4.75 7.35 -18.75
C VAL A 57 5.29 8.17 -19.93
N GLY A 58 6.53 7.93 -20.35
CA GLY A 58 7.11 8.59 -21.51
C GLY A 58 6.51 8.15 -22.85
N GLU A 59 6.20 6.85 -22.98
CA GLU A 59 5.81 6.22 -24.24
C GLU A 59 4.29 6.11 -24.44
N ASN A 60 3.56 5.74 -23.38
CA ASN A 60 2.20 5.20 -23.49
C ASN A 60 1.18 5.87 -22.55
N ALA A 61 1.62 6.59 -21.52
CA ALA A 61 0.67 7.12 -20.55
C ALA A 61 -0.30 8.12 -21.19
N PRO A 62 -1.59 8.06 -20.79
CA PRO A 62 -2.57 9.07 -21.18
C PRO A 62 -2.18 10.47 -20.70
N PHE A 63 -1.37 10.58 -19.64
CA PHE A 63 -0.98 11.84 -19.03
C PHE A 63 0.55 11.93 -18.89
N LYS A 64 1.14 12.85 -19.66
CA LYS A 64 2.57 13.16 -19.54
C LYS A 64 2.79 14.03 -18.31
N LEU A 65 3.32 13.43 -17.27
CA LEU A 65 3.88 14.17 -16.14
C LEU A 65 5.21 14.75 -16.62
N GLU A 66 5.46 16.05 -16.39
CA GLU A 66 6.73 16.65 -16.79
C GLU A 66 7.90 15.83 -16.22
N ALA A 67 8.72 15.30 -17.13
CA ALA A 67 9.76 14.31 -16.87
C ALA A 67 10.87 14.79 -15.90
N ASN A 68 10.89 16.09 -15.55
CA ASN A 68 11.79 16.65 -14.53
C ASN A 68 11.28 16.51 -13.09
N THR A 69 10.13 15.87 -12.86
CA THR A 69 9.70 15.44 -11.52
C THR A 69 10.23 14.04 -11.19
N SER A 70 11.54 13.86 -11.34
CA SER A 70 12.33 12.63 -11.08
C SER A 70 12.30 12.09 -9.64
N GLY A 71 11.40 12.60 -8.79
CA GLY A 71 11.25 12.19 -7.38
C GLY A 71 9.99 11.38 -7.06
N HIS A 72 9.00 11.28 -7.96
CA HIS A 72 7.69 10.69 -7.64
C HIS A 72 7.42 9.45 -8.49
N SER A 73 8.24 8.42 -8.28
CA SER A 73 8.17 7.13 -9.00
C SER A 73 7.17 6.14 -8.38
N HIS A 74 6.28 6.59 -7.51
CA HIS A 74 5.26 5.75 -6.90
C HIS A 74 3.92 6.50 -6.76
N PRO A 75 2.79 5.78 -6.83
CA PRO A 75 1.47 6.39 -6.92
C PRO A 75 0.95 7.03 -5.65
N HIS A 76 1.74 7.26 -4.60
CA HIS A 76 1.24 7.71 -3.27
C HIS A 76 -0.02 6.95 -2.80
N ASN A 77 -0.08 5.67 -3.12
CA ASN A 77 -1.12 4.75 -2.72
C ASN A 77 -0.46 3.38 -2.70
N MET A 78 -0.34 2.79 -1.52
CA MET A 78 0.39 1.52 -1.37
C MET A 78 -0.29 0.39 -2.15
N PHE A 79 -1.62 0.38 -2.29
CA PHE A 79 -2.31 -0.65 -3.06
C PHE A 79 -1.99 -0.57 -4.56
N LEU A 80 -1.95 0.63 -5.13
CA LEU A 80 -1.54 0.83 -6.52
C LEU A 80 -0.06 0.55 -6.72
N TYR A 81 0.79 0.94 -5.76
CA TYR A 81 2.20 0.60 -5.80
C TYR A 81 2.40 -0.91 -5.79
N GLN A 82 1.70 -1.61 -4.90
CA GLN A 82 1.74 -3.05 -4.78
C GLN A 82 1.21 -3.74 -6.05
N LEU A 83 0.18 -3.19 -6.68
CA LEU A 83 -0.35 -3.69 -7.96
C LEU A 83 0.69 -3.55 -9.08
N GLY A 84 1.35 -2.41 -9.20
CA GLY A 84 2.36 -2.21 -10.25
C GLY A 84 3.64 -3.00 -10.01
N ALA A 85 4.13 -3.02 -8.77
CA ALA A 85 5.41 -3.62 -8.41
C ALA A 85 5.33 -5.13 -8.15
N LEU A 86 4.22 -5.64 -7.60
CA LEU A 86 4.07 -7.04 -7.19
C LEU A 86 2.79 -7.70 -7.75
N GLY A 87 2.07 -6.99 -8.63
CA GLY A 87 0.89 -7.51 -9.30
C GLY A 87 -0.27 -7.78 -8.35
N LEU A 88 -1.22 -8.56 -8.86
CA LEU A 88 -2.36 -9.02 -8.08
C LEU A 88 -1.93 -9.85 -6.86
N LEU A 89 -0.86 -10.64 -6.93
CA LEU A 89 -0.36 -11.39 -5.78
C LEU A 89 0.07 -10.46 -4.65
N GLY A 90 0.74 -9.37 -5.01
CA GLY A 90 1.11 -8.34 -4.07
C GLY A 90 -0.11 -7.78 -3.34
N VAL A 91 -1.14 -7.35 -4.09
CA VAL A 91 -2.35 -6.76 -3.50
C VAL A 91 -3.08 -7.78 -2.62
N LEU A 92 -3.22 -9.02 -3.10
CA LEU A 92 -3.85 -10.10 -2.34
C LEU A 92 -3.09 -10.42 -1.05
N SER A 93 -1.75 -10.39 -1.07
CA SER A 93 -0.95 -10.60 0.14
C SER A 93 -1.21 -9.50 1.18
N PHE A 94 -1.34 -8.25 0.73
CA PHE A 94 -1.61 -7.12 1.62
C PHE A 94 -3.01 -7.21 2.23
N ILE A 95 -4.02 -7.57 1.43
CA ILE A 95 -5.38 -7.85 1.91
C ILE A 95 -5.39 -9.03 2.88
N ALA A 96 -4.64 -10.10 2.57
CA ALA A 96 -4.54 -11.27 3.43
C ALA A 96 -3.91 -10.94 4.80
N LEU A 97 -2.91 -10.07 4.84
CA LEU A 97 -2.32 -9.59 6.09
C LEU A 97 -3.32 -8.76 6.91
N ALA A 98 -4.05 -7.84 6.27
CA ALA A 98 -5.10 -7.07 6.94
C ALA A 98 -6.22 -7.98 7.45
N TRP A 99 -6.58 -9.01 6.69
CA TRP A 99 -7.55 -10.02 7.09
C TRP A 99 -7.07 -10.86 8.28
N ALA A 100 -5.81 -11.30 8.27
CA ALA A 100 -5.22 -12.04 9.38
C ALA A 100 -5.21 -11.21 10.67
N ALA A 101 -4.87 -9.92 10.57
CA ALA A 101 -4.97 -8.98 11.69
C ALA A 101 -6.43 -8.88 12.18
N LEU A 102 -7.40 -8.70 11.28
CA LEU A 102 -8.82 -8.62 11.62
C LEU A 102 -9.32 -9.88 12.36
N VAL A 103 -8.97 -11.06 11.86
CA VAL A 103 -9.29 -12.34 12.53
C VAL A 103 -8.65 -12.40 13.91
N GLY A 104 -7.41 -11.96 14.06
CA GLY A 104 -6.71 -11.87 15.34
C GLY A 104 -7.41 -10.94 16.34
N ILE A 105 -8.00 -9.84 15.87
CA ILE A 105 -8.79 -8.94 16.72
C ILE A 105 -10.06 -9.63 17.23
N PHE A 106 -10.79 -10.33 16.36
CA PHE A 106 -12.04 -10.98 16.76
C PHE A 106 -11.84 -12.21 17.64
N ARG A 107 -10.68 -12.87 17.57
CA ARG A 107 -10.36 -14.03 18.42
C ARG A 107 -9.89 -13.65 19.81
N ASN A 108 -9.25 -12.49 19.96
CA ASN A 108 -8.67 -12.04 21.22
C ASN A 108 -9.59 -11.03 21.90
N HIS A 109 -10.26 -11.44 22.99
CA HIS A 109 -11.15 -10.60 23.79
C HIS A 109 -10.45 -10.04 25.04
N ASP A 110 -9.34 -9.34 24.84
CA ASP A 110 -8.58 -8.69 25.92
C ASP A 110 -8.74 -7.16 25.93
N GLU A 111 -8.12 -6.51 26.91
CA GLU A 111 -8.13 -5.05 27.08
C GLU A 111 -7.44 -4.28 25.94
N TYR A 112 -6.62 -4.96 25.11
CA TYR A 112 -5.88 -4.36 24.01
C TYR A 112 -6.64 -4.35 22.69
N GLY A 113 -7.85 -4.93 22.65
CA GLY A 113 -8.68 -5.00 21.43
C GLY A 113 -8.89 -3.65 20.74
N PHE A 114 -9.10 -2.57 21.52
CA PHE A 114 -9.23 -1.20 20.97
C PHE A 114 -7.95 -0.73 20.25
N ILE A 115 -6.77 -0.99 20.83
CA ILE A 115 -5.49 -0.60 20.24
C ILE A 115 -5.24 -1.38 18.94
N ARG A 116 -5.58 -2.67 18.90
CA ARG A 116 -5.47 -3.48 17.68
C ARG A 116 -6.36 -2.95 16.55
N TRP A 117 -7.60 -2.55 16.88
CA TRP A 117 -8.51 -1.91 15.93
C TRP A 117 -7.94 -0.58 15.41
N ALA A 118 -7.51 0.30 16.32
CA ALA A 118 -6.94 1.59 15.95
C ALA A 118 -5.70 1.42 15.05
N PHE A 119 -4.83 0.46 15.37
CA PHE A 119 -3.66 0.14 14.57
C PHE A 119 -4.01 -0.40 13.18
N LEU A 120 -4.95 -1.35 13.07
CA LEU A 120 -5.39 -1.88 11.78
C LEU A 120 -6.01 -0.79 10.90
N ILE A 121 -6.89 0.04 11.47
CA ILE A 121 -7.52 1.17 10.76
C ILE A 121 -6.46 2.17 10.31
N TYR A 122 -5.51 2.51 11.18
CA TYR A 122 -4.40 3.40 10.85
C TYR A 122 -3.61 2.88 9.65
N VAL A 123 -3.16 1.62 9.70
CA VAL A 123 -2.38 1.00 8.63
C VAL A 123 -3.16 0.96 7.32
N VAL A 124 -4.44 0.58 7.34
CA VAL A 124 -5.24 0.49 6.10
C VAL A 124 -5.51 1.87 5.50
N LEU A 125 -5.95 2.84 6.30
CA LEU A 125 -6.34 4.16 5.80
C LEU A 125 -5.14 4.94 5.28
N ILE A 126 -4.01 4.93 6.00
CA ILE A 126 -2.84 5.69 5.57
C ILE A 126 -2.23 5.13 4.29
N ASN A 127 -2.24 3.80 4.12
CA ASN A 127 -1.75 3.14 2.91
C ASN A 127 -2.70 3.33 1.71
N LEU A 128 -3.93 3.81 1.91
CA LEU A 128 -4.82 4.22 0.83
C LEU A 128 -4.45 5.60 0.26
N THR A 129 -3.87 6.47 1.09
CA THR A 129 -3.55 7.87 0.74
C THR A 129 -2.07 8.14 0.52
N ASP A 130 -1.20 7.24 0.98
CA ASP A 130 0.24 7.33 0.83
C ASP A 130 0.88 5.95 0.74
N SER A 131 2.15 5.90 0.35
CA SER A 131 2.94 4.67 0.27
C SER A 131 3.78 4.45 1.54
N LEU A 132 3.14 4.45 2.72
CA LEU A 132 3.83 4.51 4.01
C LEU A 132 4.86 3.39 4.23
N MET A 133 4.57 2.17 3.77
CA MET A 133 5.48 1.03 3.94
C MET A 133 6.73 1.08 3.05
N LEU A 134 6.82 2.02 2.10
CA LEU A 134 8.01 2.19 1.29
C LEU A 134 9.13 2.89 2.08
N ALA A 135 8.76 3.71 3.07
CA ALA A 135 9.69 4.35 3.98
C ALA A 135 10.22 3.33 5.00
N HIS A 136 11.56 3.21 5.11
CA HIS A 136 12.20 2.28 6.05
C HIS A 136 11.77 2.50 7.51
N ALA A 137 11.68 3.75 7.97
CA ALA A 137 11.31 4.04 9.35
C ALA A 137 9.88 3.57 9.68
N SER A 138 8.92 3.89 8.80
CA SER A 138 7.51 3.56 9.00
C SER A 138 7.24 2.07 8.87
N SER A 139 7.92 1.37 7.96
CA SER A 139 7.80 -0.09 7.82
C SER A 139 8.30 -0.83 9.04
N ILE A 140 9.46 -0.44 9.60
CA ILE A 140 9.98 -1.01 10.85
C ILE A 140 8.98 -0.81 12.00
N LEU A 141 8.40 0.39 12.09
CA LEU A 141 7.39 0.71 13.09
C LEU A 141 6.16 -0.18 12.95
N ILE A 142 5.59 -0.30 11.74
CA ILE A 142 4.44 -1.17 11.47
C ILE A 142 4.75 -2.61 11.84
N ILE A 143 5.91 -3.14 11.44
CA ILE A 143 6.29 -4.53 11.73
C ILE A 143 6.42 -4.74 13.24
N SER A 144 7.06 -3.80 13.95
CA SER A 144 7.27 -3.89 15.40
C SER A 144 5.95 -3.86 16.16
N PHE A 145 5.05 -2.92 15.84
CA PHE A 145 3.73 -2.85 16.46
C PHE A 145 2.85 -4.05 16.10
N SER A 146 2.93 -4.53 14.85
CA SER A 146 2.23 -5.75 14.45
C SER A 146 2.68 -6.95 15.28
N ALA A 147 4.00 -7.10 15.47
CA ALA A 147 4.56 -8.16 16.31
C ALA A 147 4.10 -8.02 17.77
N LEU A 148 4.12 -6.83 18.35
CA LEU A 148 3.68 -6.62 19.73
C LEU A 148 2.19 -6.87 19.95
N LEU A 149 1.35 -6.47 18.99
CA LEU A 149 -0.10 -6.50 19.15
C LEU A 149 -0.72 -7.84 18.75
N PHE A 150 -0.15 -8.54 17.77
CA PHE A 150 -0.75 -9.74 17.18
C PHE A 150 0.03 -11.03 17.42
N THR A 151 1.23 -10.95 18.01
CA THR A 151 1.86 -12.17 18.53
C THR A 151 1.09 -12.59 19.77
N GLU A 152 0.58 -13.82 19.77
CA GLU A 152 0.28 -14.49 21.03
C GLU A 152 1.61 -14.58 21.78
N LEU A 153 1.83 -13.68 22.75
CA LEU A 153 2.83 -13.91 23.79
C LEU A 153 2.35 -15.17 24.50
N ARG A 154 2.75 -16.33 23.97
CA ARG A 154 2.49 -17.63 24.56
C ARG A 154 3.07 -17.54 25.96
N ASN A 155 2.20 -17.33 26.94
CA ASN A 155 2.56 -17.33 28.34
C ASN A 155 3.10 -18.72 28.64
N ARG A 156 4.43 -18.82 28.57
CA ARG A 156 5.21 -20.01 28.88
C ARG A 156 5.31 -20.22 30.41
N SER A 157 4.35 -19.70 31.17
CA SER A 157 4.23 -19.91 32.61
C SER A 157 3.44 -21.16 32.96
N ASP A 158 2.62 -21.69 32.04
CA ASP A 158 1.74 -22.84 32.33
C ASP A 158 2.40 -24.19 31.94
N ASP A 159 3.60 -24.15 31.36
CA ASP A 159 4.39 -25.34 31.00
C ASP A 159 5.36 -25.80 32.10
N VAL A 160 5.41 -25.11 33.25
CA VAL A 160 6.02 -25.67 34.46
C VAL A 160 4.94 -26.48 35.19
N LYS A 161 4.50 -27.57 34.56
CA LYS A 161 3.85 -28.64 35.31
C LYS A 161 4.85 -29.15 36.33
N GLU A 162 4.42 -29.15 37.59
CA GLU A 162 5.14 -29.75 38.70
C GLU A 162 5.72 -31.10 38.27
N VAL A 163 7.05 -31.18 38.29
CA VAL A 163 7.75 -32.45 38.24
C VAL A 163 7.54 -33.06 39.64
N PRO A 164 6.96 -34.28 39.74
CA PRO A 164 6.69 -34.93 41.02
C PRO A 164 7.96 -35.22 41.83
#